data_AF-A0A2E7JTL9-F1
#
_entry.id   AF-A0A2E7JTL9-F1
#
_cell.length_a   1.000
_cell.length_b   1.000
_cell.length_c   1.000
_cell.angle_alpha   90.00
_cell.angle_beta   90.00
_cell.angle_gamma   90.00
#
_symmetry.space_group_name_H-M   'P 1'
#
loop_
_entity.id
_entity.type
_entity.pdbx_description
1 polymer ?
#
loop_
_entity_poly.entity_id
_entity_poly.type
_entity_poly.pdbx_seq_one_letter_code
_entity_poly.pdbx_strand_id
1 'polypeptide(L)'
;MAWIPLVLAVYFSMICIVVVLRRQWIERERLTFPLVQVPLAIIEENDDKPSILKPFYKNGLMWAGFALPFIVGCLNALHNYWNFVPNVNLQTSIPLFRNTTAQTIALSFPMLGFSYFVNLDIAFAIWFFNLLARVEQGLFGILGVTSTQKLYYAGGFPILAHQGMGAMLVLAALGLWTARPHLRAVWRKALTGDAAIDDSDEILSYRVAVCGLIGSVGFVAAWLWLAGLAWWILPVYLLAMYLIFIAITRVVAEGGIAAARAPLIAADFTTSALGTAAMGPHSLVALGFTFVWAADIRTFVMASAANGLKLAEEQLGRGKRGLFWAMALAITVSLIASIATVLHLSYAYGGINLNGWFFGPTGGPVYPFNFISGHLNNPVGSNPVGWVSTLAGGGIMALLMLARQHFLWWPLHPLGFAVSTISMTNYISFSVFLAWLIKTVILKYGGPVLFRRAKPFFFGLILGQFTVAGLWLIIDYFTGMTDNNIYWV
;
A
#
# COMPACT_ATOMS: atom_id res chain seq x y z
N MET A 1 7.78 -0.52 -25.33
CA MET A 1 9.24 -0.77 -25.19
C MET A 1 10.02 0.45 -24.74
N ALA A 2 9.85 1.65 -25.36
CA ALA A 2 10.64 2.85 -25.01
C ALA A 2 10.56 3.30 -23.54
N TRP A 3 9.49 2.98 -22.81
CA TRP A 3 9.28 3.38 -21.40
C TRP A 3 9.90 2.42 -20.37
N ILE A 4 10.44 1.27 -20.78
CA ILE A 4 11.03 0.27 -19.86
C ILE A 4 12.19 0.86 -19.04
N PRO A 5 13.16 1.60 -19.62
CA PRO A 5 14.24 2.21 -18.84
C PRO A 5 13.75 3.14 -17.73
N LEU A 6 12.67 3.89 -17.98
CA LEU A 6 12.07 4.76 -16.96
C LEU A 6 11.52 3.94 -15.80
N VAL A 7 10.73 2.91 -16.09
CA VAL A 7 10.13 2.05 -15.05
C VAL A 7 11.21 1.36 -14.22
N LEU A 8 12.27 0.85 -14.86
CA LEU A 8 13.40 0.25 -14.17
C LEU A 8 14.15 1.27 -13.30
N ALA A 9 14.34 2.50 -13.77
CA ALA A 9 14.96 3.56 -12.98
C ALA A 9 14.11 3.92 -11.73
N VAL A 10 12.79 4.00 -11.88
CA VAL A 10 11.87 4.22 -10.75
C VAL A 10 11.96 3.07 -9.75
N TYR A 11 11.90 1.82 -10.20
CA TYR A 11 11.98 0.66 -9.31
C TYR A 11 13.35 0.52 -8.64
N PHE A 12 14.43 0.86 -9.34
CA PHE A 12 15.76 0.92 -8.75
C PHE A 12 15.83 2.01 -7.68
N SER A 13 15.26 3.20 -7.93
CA SER A 13 15.18 4.28 -6.93
C SER A 13 14.43 3.84 -5.67
N MET A 14 13.33 3.08 -5.82
CA MET A 14 12.59 2.50 -4.70
C MET A 14 13.46 1.56 -3.86
N ILE A 15 14.20 0.64 -4.50
CA ILE A 15 15.11 -0.27 -3.82
C ILE A 15 16.20 0.53 -3.07
N CYS A 16 16.80 1.53 -3.72
CA CYS A 16 17.81 2.37 -3.08
C CYS A 16 17.25 3.08 -1.83
N ILE A 17 16.03 3.62 -1.87
CA ILE A 17 15.40 4.26 -0.70
C ILE A 17 15.19 3.23 0.42
N VAL A 18 14.71 2.03 0.11
CA VAL A 18 14.53 0.98 1.13
C VAL A 18 15.86 0.60 1.77
N VAL A 19 16.95 0.46 0.99
CA VAL A 19 18.29 0.19 1.55
C VAL A 19 18.72 1.29 2.52
N VAL A 20 18.53 2.55 2.15
CA VAL A 20 18.89 3.71 2.99
C VAL A 20 18.05 3.77 4.27
N LEU A 21 16.78 3.38 4.23
CA LEU A 21 15.87 3.44 5.37
C LEU A 21 15.82 2.16 6.20
N ARG A 22 16.39 1.04 5.71
CA ARG A 22 16.27 -0.28 6.33
C ARG A 22 16.65 -0.28 7.80
N ARG A 23 17.87 0.13 8.16
CA ARG A 23 18.32 0.10 9.56
C ARG A 23 17.52 1.05 10.45
N GLN A 24 17.10 2.19 9.90
CA GLN A 24 16.24 3.10 10.62
C GLN A 24 14.89 2.43 10.97
N TRP A 25 14.26 1.76 10.02
CA TRP A 25 12.95 1.14 10.22
C TRP A 25 13.02 -0.17 10.99
N ILE A 26 13.98 -1.05 10.71
CA ILE A 26 14.02 -2.39 11.31
C ILE A 26 14.75 -2.39 12.65
N GLU A 27 15.93 -1.78 12.74
CA GLU A 27 16.78 -1.89 13.93
C GLU A 27 16.46 -0.81 14.97
N ARG A 28 16.30 0.44 14.52
CA ARG A 28 16.10 1.61 15.41
C ARG A 28 14.65 1.81 15.80
N GLU A 29 13.75 1.86 14.82
CA GLU A 29 12.31 2.08 15.05
C GLU A 29 11.55 0.78 15.31
N ARG A 30 12.14 -0.38 14.98
CA ARG A 30 11.56 -1.72 15.22
C ARG A 30 10.11 -1.82 14.75
N LEU A 31 9.87 -1.42 13.49
CA LEU A 31 8.55 -1.61 12.88
C LEU A 31 8.16 -3.10 12.92
N THR A 32 6.87 -3.37 13.01
CA THR A 32 6.30 -4.70 13.30
C THR A 32 6.35 -5.67 12.13
N PHE A 33 6.30 -5.17 10.88
CA PHE A 33 6.22 -5.97 9.65
C PHE A 33 5.23 -7.15 9.71
N PRO A 34 3.92 -6.91 9.91
CA PRO A 34 2.92 -7.96 10.06
C PRO A 34 2.86 -8.95 8.90
N LEU A 35 3.12 -8.47 7.67
CA LEU A 35 3.07 -9.29 6.45
C LEU A 35 4.17 -10.36 6.39
N VAL A 36 5.29 -10.14 7.09
CA VAL A 36 6.45 -11.04 7.10
C VAL A 36 6.26 -12.20 8.08
N GLN A 37 5.33 -12.07 9.04
CA GLN A 37 5.09 -13.06 10.09
C GLN A 37 4.62 -14.42 9.54
N VAL A 38 3.82 -14.44 8.47
CA VAL A 38 3.35 -15.69 7.85
C VAL A 38 4.51 -16.44 7.19
N PRO A 39 5.28 -15.83 6.26
CA PRO A 39 6.48 -16.47 5.71
C PRO A 39 7.45 -17.00 6.77
N LEU A 40 7.71 -16.21 7.82
CA LEU A 40 8.59 -16.61 8.93
C LEU A 40 8.06 -17.85 9.65
N ALA A 41 6.77 -17.89 9.98
CA ALA A 41 6.15 -19.04 10.64
C ALA A 41 6.17 -20.30 9.76
N ILE A 42 6.10 -20.15 8.43
CA ILE A 42 6.18 -21.29 7.51
C ILE A 42 7.59 -21.89 7.47
N ILE A 43 8.64 -21.06 7.57
CA ILE A 43 10.02 -21.52 7.49
C ILE A 43 10.61 -21.95 8.83
N GLU A 44 9.99 -21.58 9.96
CA GLU A 44 10.41 -21.95 11.31
C GLU A 44 10.61 -23.47 11.46
N GLU A 45 11.75 -23.87 12.04
CA GLU A 45 12.13 -25.26 12.28
C GLU A 45 12.07 -25.57 13.78
N ASN A 46 11.75 -26.82 14.14
CA ASN A 46 11.85 -27.25 15.53
C ASN A 46 13.31 -27.65 15.81
N ASP A 47 13.91 -27.04 16.83
CA ASP A 47 15.30 -27.26 17.24
C ASP A 47 15.63 -28.74 17.54
N ASP A 48 14.66 -29.54 17.97
CA ASP A 48 14.93 -30.87 18.49
C ASP A 48 14.92 -32.01 17.46
N LYS A 49 14.23 -31.90 16.31
CA LYS A 49 14.22 -32.92 15.24
C LYS A 49 13.87 -32.35 13.86
N PRO A 50 14.73 -32.52 12.83
CA PRO A 50 14.37 -32.19 11.47
C PRO A 50 13.24 -33.13 11.02
N SER A 51 12.08 -32.55 10.74
CA SER A 51 10.90 -33.26 10.23
C SER A 51 10.55 -32.70 8.86
N ILE A 52 10.21 -33.58 7.92
CA ILE A 52 9.77 -33.20 6.57
C ILE A 52 8.57 -32.23 6.63
N LEU A 53 7.67 -32.44 7.60
CA LEU A 53 6.56 -31.54 7.89
C LEU A 53 6.95 -30.55 8.99
N LYS A 54 7.05 -29.28 8.62
CA LYS A 54 7.34 -28.17 9.53
C LYS A 54 6.25 -28.03 10.61
N PRO A 55 6.59 -27.48 11.79
CA PRO A 55 5.68 -27.41 12.95
C PRO A 55 4.38 -26.66 12.63
N PHE A 56 4.49 -25.64 11.78
CA PHE A 56 3.38 -24.87 11.24
C PHE A 56 2.24 -25.76 10.72
N TYR A 57 2.55 -26.73 9.86
CA TYR A 57 1.58 -27.61 9.19
C TYR A 57 0.97 -28.68 10.11
N LYS A 58 1.58 -28.93 11.28
CA LYS A 58 1.08 -29.90 12.26
C LYS A 58 0.06 -29.29 13.22
N ASN A 59 -0.11 -27.97 13.22
CA ASN A 59 -0.94 -27.29 14.20
C ASN A 59 -2.43 -27.31 13.82
N GLY A 60 -3.26 -27.96 14.64
CA GLY A 60 -4.71 -28.04 14.42
C GLY A 60 -5.43 -26.69 14.43
N LEU A 61 -4.96 -25.71 15.21
CA LEU A 61 -5.54 -24.35 15.21
C LEU A 61 -5.30 -23.62 13.88
N MET A 62 -4.17 -23.88 13.23
CA MET A 62 -3.89 -23.32 11.91
C MET A 62 -4.87 -23.88 10.87
N TRP A 63 -5.09 -25.20 10.86
CA TRP A 63 -6.08 -25.82 9.98
C TRP A 63 -7.52 -25.39 10.27
N ALA A 64 -7.87 -25.17 11.54
CA ALA A 64 -9.18 -24.61 11.90
C ALA A 64 -9.34 -23.18 11.34
N GLY A 65 -8.31 -22.34 11.45
CA GLY A 65 -8.28 -21.01 10.85
C GLY A 65 -8.29 -21.04 9.32
N PHE A 66 -7.66 -22.04 8.71
CA PHE A 66 -7.64 -22.25 7.26
C PHE A 66 -9.01 -22.68 6.73
N ALA A 67 -9.67 -23.62 7.40
CA ALA A 67 -10.92 -24.20 6.96
C ALA A 67 -12.04 -23.16 6.81
N LEU A 68 -12.07 -22.13 7.66
CA LEU A 68 -13.12 -21.12 7.68
C LEU A 68 -13.21 -20.31 6.36
N PRO A 69 -12.18 -19.54 5.93
CA PRO A 69 -12.17 -18.93 4.61
C PRO A 69 -12.17 -19.98 3.50
N PHE A 70 -11.61 -21.16 3.73
CA PHE A 70 -11.57 -22.16 2.67
C PHE A 70 -12.98 -22.61 2.26
N ILE A 71 -13.80 -22.95 3.24
CA ILE A 71 -15.19 -23.38 3.03
C ILE A 71 -16.03 -22.23 2.48
N VAL A 72 -15.93 -21.04 3.07
CA VAL A 72 -16.71 -19.87 2.61
C VAL A 72 -16.40 -19.55 1.14
N GLY A 73 -15.12 -19.53 0.77
CA GLY A 73 -14.74 -19.27 -0.60
C GLY A 73 -15.14 -20.40 -1.56
N CYS A 74 -15.04 -21.67 -1.15
CA CYS A 74 -15.55 -22.77 -1.98
C CYS A 74 -17.07 -22.70 -2.17
N LEU A 75 -17.86 -22.31 -1.16
CA LEU A 75 -19.30 -22.10 -1.31
C LEU A 75 -19.61 -20.99 -2.32
N ASN A 76 -18.91 -19.86 -2.22
CA ASN A 76 -19.08 -18.74 -3.16
C ASN A 76 -18.67 -19.10 -4.59
N ALA A 77 -17.57 -19.85 -4.75
CA ALA A 77 -17.15 -20.34 -6.05
C ALA A 77 -18.18 -21.30 -6.64
N LEU A 78 -18.63 -22.29 -5.86
CA LEU A 78 -19.66 -23.25 -6.28
C LEU A 78 -20.99 -22.58 -6.60
N HIS A 79 -21.36 -21.51 -5.90
CA HIS A 79 -22.55 -20.71 -6.22
C HIS A 79 -22.50 -20.15 -7.65
N ASN A 80 -21.31 -19.73 -8.11
CA ASN A 80 -21.15 -19.20 -9.47
C ASN A 80 -21.31 -20.30 -10.55
N TYR A 81 -20.99 -21.56 -10.23
CA TYR A 81 -21.31 -22.69 -11.11
C TYR A 81 -22.79 -23.11 -11.02
N TRP A 82 -23.32 -23.06 -9.81
CA TRP A 82 -24.63 -23.59 -9.46
C TRP A 82 -25.37 -22.65 -8.51
N ASN A 83 -26.30 -21.88 -9.08
CA ASN A 83 -27.09 -20.88 -8.35
C ASN A 83 -27.89 -21.44 -7.14
N PHE A 84 -28.08 -22.76 -7.04
CA PHE A 84 -28.76 -23.39 -5.90
C PHE A 84 -27.88 -23.48 -4.64
N VAL A 85 -26.55 -23.41 -4.78
CA VAL A 85 -25.63 -23.32 -3.62
C VAL A 85 -25.76 -21.92 -3.04
N PRO A 86 -25.83 -21.70 -1.72
CA PRO A 86 -25.99 -20.36 -1.17
C PRO A 86 -24.71 -19.53 -1.29
N ASN A 87 -24.86 -18.24 -1.61
CA ASN A 87 -23.78 -17.25 -1.55
C ASN A 87 -23.63 -16.71 -0.12
N VAL A 88 -22.39 -16.72 0.39
CA VAL A 88 -22.02 -16.11 1.67
C VAL A 88 -21.50 -14.70 1.42
N ASN A 89 -22.38 -13.71 1.58
CA ASN A 89 -21.99 -12.31 1.47
C ASN A 89 -21.35 -11.81 2.77
N LEU A 90 -20.07 -11.44 2.70
CA LEU A 90 -19.28 -10.92 3.82
C LEU A 90 -19.23 -9.39 3.88
N GLN A 91 -20.00 -8.71 3.04
CA GLN A 91 -20.01 -7.27 2.91
C GLN A 91 -21.44 -6.72 3.02
N THR A 92 -21.62 -5.76 3.92
CA THR A 92 -22.81 -4.93 4.01
C THR A 92 -22.42 -3.47 4.24
N SER A 93 -23.38 -2.55 4.11
CA SER A 93 -23.15 -1.14 4.38
C SER A 93 -24.30 -0.57 5.19
N ILE A 94 -23.96 0.28 6.15
CA ILE A 94 -24.93 1.04 6.93
C ILE A 94 -24.90 2.48 6.44
N PRO A 95 -26.00 2.99 5.86
CA PRO A 95 -26.07 4.39 5.51
C PRO A 95 -26.09 5.26 6.77
N LEU A 96 -25.36 6.37 6.74
CA LEU A 96 -25.25 7.33 7.82
C LEU A 96 -25.63 8.73 7.32
N PHE A 97 -25.97 9.61 8.25
CA PHE A 97 -26.15 11.06 8.00
C PHE A 97 -27.11 11.38 6.84
N ARG A 98 -28.31 10.78 6.83
CA ARG A 98 -29.32 10.95 5.75
C ARG A 98 -28.82 10.48 4.37
N ASN A 99 -28.12 9.33 4.35
CA ASN A 99 -27.56 8.71 3.14
C ASN A 99 -26.45 9.52 2.44
N THR A 100 -25.88 10.52 3.12
CA THR A 100 -24.74 11.27 2.55
C THR A 100 -23.45 10.44 2.59
N THR A 101 -23.34 9.50 3.52
CA THR A 101 -22.20 8.57 3.62
C THR A 101 -22.67 7.18 4.02
N ALA A 102 -21.80 6.18 3.84
CA ALA A 102 -22.05 4.82 4.29
C ALA A 102 -20.81 4.25 5.00
N GLN A 103 -21.04 3.62 6.14
CA GLN A 103 -20.03 2.79 6.80
C GLN A 103 -20.09 1.40 6.22
N THR A 104 -19.00 0.96 5.59
CA THR A 104 -18.93 -0.41 5.09
C THR A 104 -18.56 -1.34 6.24
N ILE A 105 -19.32 -2.43 6.37
CA ILE A 105 -19.04 -3.55 7.26
C ILE A 105 -18.67 -4.70 6.35
N ALA A 106 -17.37 -4.89 6.16
CA ALA A 106 -16.85 -5.98 5.35
C ALA A 106 -15.83 -6.81 6.13
N LEU A 107 -16.02 -8.12 6.11
CA LEU A 107 -15.11 -9.08 6.71
C LEU A 107 -14.14 -9.61 5.65
N SER A 108 -12.86 -9.36 5.88
CA SER A 108 -11.74 -9.90 5.08
C SER A 108 -10.86 -10.74 5.99
N PHE A 109 -10.74 -12.04 5.68
CA PHE A 109 -9.96 -12.97 6.50
C PHE A 109 -8.46 -12.62 6.55
N PRO A 110 -7.80 -12.25 5.42
CA PRO A 110 -6.44 -11.76 5.44
C PRO A 110 -6.27 -10.49 6.27
N MET A 111 -7.19 -9.51 6.16
CA MET A 111 -7.06 -8.26 6.93
C MET A 111 -7.25 -8.50 8.42
N LEU A 112 -8.20 -9.36 8.80
CA LEU A 112 -8.37 -9.81 10.19
C LEU A 112 -7.11 -10.50 10.70
N GLY A 113 -6.52 -11.39 9.89
CA GLY A 113 -5.29 -12.11 10.19
C GLY A 113 -4.08 -11.21 10.36
N PHE A 114 -3.79 -10.32 9.40
CA PHE A 114 -2.65 -9.41 9.49
C PHE A 114 -2.81 -8.40 10.62
N SER A 115 -4.02 -7.87 10.83
CA SER A 115 -4.30 -6.90 11.89
C SER A 115 -4.11 -7.47 13.29
N TYR A 116 -4.19 -8.79 13.48
CA TYR A 116 -3.85 -9.43 14.75
C TYR A 116 -2.39 -9.21 15.15
N PHE A 117 -1.47 -9.05 14.19
CA PHE A 117 -0.05 -8.82 14.44
C PHE A 117 0.31 -7.33 14.54
N VAL A 118 -0.64 -6.43 14.24
CA VAL A 118 -0.48 -4.97 14.36
C VAL A 118 -0.59 -4.55 15.83
N ASN A 119 0.12 -3.49 16.24
CA ASN A 119 0.00 -2.94 17.59
C ASN A 119 -1.44 -2.47 17.87
N LEU A 120 -1.90 -2.64 19.12
CA LEU A 120 -3.28 -2.29 19.51
C LEU A 120 -3.61 -0.82 19.21
N ASP A 121 -2.69 0.10 19.51
CA ASP A 121 -2.88 1.54 19.28
C ASP A 121 -3.05 1.87 17.80
N ILE A 122 -2.32 1.16 16.92
CA ILE A 122 -2.43 1.34 15.47
C ILE A 122 -3.77 0.82 14.97
N ALA A 123 -4.15 -0.40 15.37
CA ALA A 123 -5.41 -1.01 14.96
C ALA A 123 -6.62 -0.18 15.44
N PHE A 124 -6.58 0.29 16.69
CA PHE A 124 -7.58 1.20 17.24
C PHE A 124 -7.64 2.52 16.45
N ALA A 125 -6.48 3.14 16.19
CA ALA A 125 -6.43 4.41 15.47
C ALA A 125 -6.96 4.28 14.03
N ILE A 126 -6.66 3.20 13.31
CA ILE A 126 -7.17 2.97 11.94
C ILE A 126 -8.71 2.96 11.95
N TRP A 127 -9.32 2.20 12.86
CA TRP A 127 -10.77 2.13 12.99
C TRP A 127 -11.37 3.48 13.43
N PHE A 128 -10.82 4.08 14.48
CA PHE A 128 -11.32 5.32 15.05
C PHE A 128 -11.25 6.49 14.05
N PHE A 129 -10.11 6.69 13.38
CA PHE A 129 -9.99 7.75 12.39
C PHE A 129 -10.81 7.47 11.13
N ASN A 130 -11.02 6.21 10.75
CA ASN A 130 -11.94 5.88 9.66
C ASN A 130 -13.37 6.30 10.00
N LEU A 131 -13.84 6.01 11.21
CA LEU A 131 -15.15 6.46 11.70
C LEU A 131 -15.22 7.99 11.73
N LEU A 132 -14.18 8.65 12.24
CA LEU A 132 -14.10 10.11 12.28
C LEU A 132 -14.18 10.73 10.87
N ALA A 133 -13.48 10.16 9.89
CA ALA A 133 -13.56 10.58 8.49
C ALA A 133 -14.97 10.40 7.91
N ARG A 134 -15.72 9.36 8.30
CA ARG A 134 -17.13 9.19 7.87
C ARG A 134 -18.05 10.21 8.53
N VAL A 135 -17.81 10.55 9.79
CA VAL A 135 -18.52 11.62 10.50
C VAL A 135 -18.26 12.96 9.82
N GLU A 136 -17.00 13.28 9.51
CA GLU A 136 -16.62 14.50 8.77
C GLU A 136 -17.32 14.57 7.41
N GLN A 137 -17.26 13.51 6.60
CA GLN A 137 -17.99 13.44 5.32
C GLN A 137 -19.51 13.58 5.48
N GLY A 138 -20.08 12.99 6.53
CA GLY A 138 -21.51 13.06 6.82
C GLY A 138 -21.94 14.48 7.18
N LEU A 139 -21.17 15.15 8.03
CA LEU A 139 -21.39 16.55 8.40
C LEU A 139 -21.27 17.48 7.19
N PHE A 140 -20.23 17.32 6.36
CA PHE A 140 -20.11 18.10 5.13
C PHE A 140 -21.25 17.85 4.15
N GLY A 141 -21.71 16.60 4.03
CA GLY A 141 -22.88 16.25 3.22
C GLY A 141 -24.15 16.93 3.69
N ILE A 142 -24.40 16.99 5.01
CA ILE A 142 -25.58 17.66 5.58
C ILE A 142 -25.47 19.19 5.46
N LEU A 143 -24.29 19.74 5.69
CA LEU A 143 -24.04 21.19 5.63
C LEU A 143 -23.93 21.72 4.20
N GLY A 144 -23.89 20.85 3.19
CA GLY A 144 -23.72 21.24 1.78
C GLY A 144 -22.30 21.71 1.44
N VAL A 145 -21.29 21.37 2.25
CA VAL A 145 -19.89 21.70 1.97
C VAL A 145 -19.35 20.71 0.94
N THR A 146 -19.37 21.12 -0.33
CA THR A 146 -18.88 20.29 -1.44
C THR A 146 -17.75 20.99 -2.19
N SER A 147 -16.75 20.21 -2.64
CA SER A 147 -15.75 20.69 -3.60
C SER A 147 -16.14 20.23 -5.01
N THR A 148 -16.17 21.17 -5.96
CA THR A 148 -16.43 20.88 -7.38
C THR A 148 -15.22 20.28 -8.10
N GLN A 149 -14.09 20.13 -7.40
CA GLN A 149 -12.87 19.60 -8.01
C GLN A 149 -13.03 18.12 -8.37
N LYS A 150 -12.72 17.81 -9.64
CA LYS A 150 -12.63 16.43 -10.13
C LYS A 150 -11.23 15.89 -9.90
N LEU A 151 -11.11 14.92 -8.98
CA LEU A 151 -9.90 14.14 -8.79
C LEU A 151 -10.11 12.78 -9.46
N TYR A 152 -9.17 12.38 -10.33
CA TYR A 152 -9.37 11.22 -11.19
C TYR A 152 -9.04 9.91 -10.49
N TYR A 153 -8.17 9.93 -9.49
CA TYR A 153 -7.72 8.73 -8.80
C TYR A 153 -8.01 8.74 -7.28
N ALA A 154 -8.83 9.68 -6.79
CA ALA A 154 -9.22 9.80 -5.39
C ALA A 154 -10.67 9.32 -5.14
N GLY A 155 -11.01 9.07 -3.87
CA GLY A 155 -12.40 8.83 -3.47
C GLY A 155 -13.31 10.03 -3.75
N GLY A 156 -14.63 9.82 -3.74
CA GLY A 156 -15.64 10.83 -4.10
C GLY A 156 -15.74 12.08 -3.20
N PHE A 157 -14.79 12.29 -2.27
CA PHE A 157 -14.73 13.46 -1.38
C PHE A 157 -13.37 14.15 -1.49
N PRO A 158 -13.21 15.16 -2.38
CA PRO A 158 -11.92 15.80 -2.63
C PRO A 158 -11.26 16.45 -1.41
N ILE A 159 -12.06 17.00 -0.49
CA ILE A 159 -11.56 17.65 0.74
C ILE A 159 -10.78 16.65 1.60
N LEU A 160 -11.36 15.46 1.85
CA LEU A 160 -10.68 14.42 2.64
C LEU A 160 -9.50 13.81 1.89
N ALA A 161 -9.54 13.75 0.55
CA ALA A 161 -8.39 13.33 -0.24
C ALA A 161 -7.20 14.28 -0.05
N HIS A 162 -7.44 15.60 -0.07
CA HIS A 162 -6.43 16.63 0.19
C HIS A 162 -5.91 16.61 1.62
N GLN A 163 -6.79 16.42 2.61
CA GLN A 163 -6.43 16.24 4.01
C GLN A 163 -5.55 14.99 4.20
N GLY A 164 -5.93 13.88 3.58
CA GLY A 164 -5.15 12.65 3.51
C GLY A 164 -3.78 12.84 2.87
N MET A 165 -3.70 13.60 1.79
CA MET A 165 -2.43 13.93 1.15
C MET A 165 -1.52 14.70 2.10
N GLY A 166 -2.05 15.74 2.77
CA GLY A 166 -1.29 16.49 3.78
C GLY A 166 -0.78 15.62 4.91
N ALA A 167 -1.63 14.70 5.39
CA ALA A 167 -1.28 13.72 6.39
C ALA A 167 -0.13 12.80 5.92
N MET A 168 -0.16 12.29 4.68
CA MET A 168 0.90 11.45 4.11
C MET A 168 2.21 12.21 3.91
N LEU A 169 2.16 13.45 3.39
CA LEU A 169 3.35 14.27 3.16
C LEU A 169 4.07 14.57 4.47
N VAL A 170 3.33 14.96 5.51
CA VAL A 170 3.90 15.24 6.83
C VAL A 170 4.41 13.97 7.50
N LEU A 171 3.72 12.83 7.37
CA LEU A 171 4.19 11.54 7.88
C LEU A 171 5.57 11.17 7.31
N ALA A 172 5.75 11.30 6.00
CA ALA A 172 7.03 11.04 5.35
C ALA A 172 8.08 12.09 5.71
N ALA A 173 7.75 13.39 5.65
CA ALA A 173 8.69 14.46 5.92
C ALA A 173 9.20 14.42 7.38
N LEU A 174 8.31 14.28 8.36
CA LEU A 174 8.70 14.15 9.76
C LEU A 174 9.40 12.81 10.05
N GLY A 175 9.02 11.73 9.36
CA GLY A 175 9.76 10.46 9.44
C GLY A 175 11.20 10.55 8.93
N LEU A 176 11.43 11.28 7.84
CA LEU A 176 12.78 11.59 7.34
C LEU A 176 13.53 12.53 8.29
N TRP A 177 12.82 13.49 8.90
CA TRP A 177 13.40 14.39 9.89
C TRP A 177 13.88 13.65 11.15
N THR A 178 13.10 12.71 11.68
CA THR A 178 13.51 11.87 12.81
C THR A 178 14.68 10.95 12.44
N ALA A 179 14.75 10.51 11.19
CA ALA A 179 15.85 9.71 10.65
C ALA A 179 17.14 10.51 10.36
N ARG A 180 17.16 11.84 10.52
CA ARG A 180 18.31 12.70 10.16
C ARG A 180 19.67 12.24 10.68
N PRO A 181 19.85 11.68 11.90
CA PRO A 181 21.16 11.24 12.36
C PRO A 181 21.63 10.00 11.58
N HIS A 182 20.69 9.11 11.22
CA HIS A 182 20.98 7.97 10.35
C HIS A 182 21.34 8.42 8.94
N LEU A 183 20.52 9.29 8.34
CA LEU A 183 20.71 9.76 6.97
C LEU A 183 22.03 10.51 6.81
N ARG A 184 22.45 11.31 7.81
CA ARG A 184 23.78 11.94 7.85
C ARG A 184 24.91 10.90 7.87
N ALA A 185 24.76 9.82 8.62
CA ALA A 185 25.74 8.75 8.67
C ALA A 185 25.86 8.03 7.30
N VAL A 186 24.72 7.67 6.69
CA VAL A 186 24.67 7.07 5.35
C VAL A 186 25.33 7.98 4.30
N TRP A 187 25.00 9.27 4.32
CA TRP A 187 25.58 10.26 3.42
C TRP A 187 27.10 10.40 3.61
N ARG A 188 27.57 10.44 4.86
CA ARG A 188 29.00 10.47 5.19
C ARG A 188 29.70 9.23 4.66
N LYS A 189 29.16 8.03 4.89
CA LYS A 189 29.71 6.78 4.34
C LYS A 189 29.79 6.81 2.81
N ALA A 190 28.75 7.32 2.14
CA ALA A 190 28.71 7.37 0.68
C ALA A 190 29.77 8.30 0.07
N LEU A 191 30.04 9.46 0.71
CA LEU A 191 31.01 10.45 0.21
C LEU A 191 32.45 10.17 0.64
N THR A 192 32.67 9.88 1.93
CA THR A 192 34.03 9.80 2.50
C THR A 192 34.52 8.37 2.69
N GLY A 193 33.68 7.36 2.46
CA GLY A 193 34.05 5.95 2.67
C GLY A 193 34.28 5.57 4.14
N ASP A 194 33.73 6.35 5.09
CA ASP A 194 33.95 6.22 6.54
C ASP A 194 33.93 4.75 7.02
N ALA A 195 35.07 4.25 7.51
CA ALA A 195 35.21 2.86 7.96
C ALA A 195 34.40 2.55 9.23
N ALA A 196 34.00 3.58 10.00
CA ALA A 196 33.24 3.39 11.24
C ALA A 196 31.79 2.90 11.01
N ILE A 197 31.27 3.05 9.78
CA ILE A 197 29.92 2.60 9.43
C ILE A 197 30.06 1.33 8.60
N ASP A 198 29.76 0.18 9.20
CA ASP A 198 29.73 -1.11 8.50
C ASP A 198 28.43 -1.23 7.69
N ASP A 199 28.53 -1.42 6.37
CA ASP A 199 27.43 -1.66 5.43
C ASP A 199 27.53 -3.03 4.73
N SER A 200 28.34 -3.96 5.28
CA SER A 200 28.53 -5.31 4.74
C SER A 200 27.25 -6.14 4.75
N ASP A 201 26.39 -5.93 5.76
CA ASP A 201 25.12 -6.62 5.92
C ASP A 201 23.96 -5.98 5.14
N GLU A 202 24.22 -5.04 4.22
CA GLU A 202 23.21 -4.46 3.31
C GLU A 202 23.19 -5.16 1.94
N ILE A 203 22.03 -5.15 1.26
CA ILE A 203 21.92 -5.71 -0.10
C ILE A 203 22.74 -4.92 -1.13
N LEU A 204 22.95 -3.62 -0.88
CA LEU A 204 23.77 -2.70 -1.65
C LEU A 204 24.58 -1.87 -0.65
N SER A 205 25.84 -1.54 -0.97
CA SER A 205 26.61 -0.61 -0.15
C SER A 205 25.93 0.76 -0.13
N TYR A 206 26.11 1.52 0.95
CA TYR A 206 25.50 2.85 1.06
C TYR A 206 25.95 3.80 -0.06
N ARG A 207 27.19 3.64 -0.54
CA ARG A 207 27.70 4.39 -1.70
C ARG A 207 26.91 4.09 -2.98
N VAL A 208 26.68 2.81 -3.28
CA VAL A 208 25.90 2.40 -4.46
C VAL A 208 24.43 2.80 -4.31
N ALA A 209 23.84 2.66 -3.12
CA ALA A 209 22.47 3.05 -2.87
C ALA A 209 22.25 4.57 -3.04
N VAL A 210 23.15 5.41 -2.50
CA VAL A 210 23.04 6.88 -2.62
C VAL A 210 23.33 7.35 -4.05
N CYS A 211 24.43 6.90 -4.68
CA CYS A 211 24.73 7.26 -6.06
C CYS A 211 23.66 6.74 -7.03
N GLY A 212 23.16 5.52 -6.79
CA GLY A 212 22.08 4.92 -7.55
C GLY A 212 20.77 5.67 -7.40
N LEU A 213 20.44 6.15 -6.20
CA LEU A 213 19.27 7.01 -5.97
C LEU A 213 19.39 8.35 -6.71
N ILE A 214 20.53 9.04 -6.59
CA ILE A 214 20.76 10.31 -7.28
C ILE A 214 20.70 10.12 -8.80
N GLY A 215 21.37 9.10 -9.32
CA GLY A 215 21.39 8.78 -10.76
C GLY A 215 20.01 8.41 -11.31
N SER A 216 19.24 7.59 -10.58
CA SER A 216 17.89 7.21 -10.99
C SER A 216 16.90 8.37 -10.92
N VAL A 217 16.92 9.17 -9.85
CA VAL A 217 16.09 10.38 -9.73
C VAL A 217 16.44 11.39 -10.82
N GLY A 218 17.73 11.59 -11.11
CA GLY A 218 18.18 12.46 -12.20
C GLY A 218 17.74 11.96 -13.58
N PHE A 219 17.80 10.64 -13.81
CA PHE A 219 17.31 10.02 -15.04
C PHE A 219 15.79 10.19 -15.19
N VAL A 220 15.01 9.93 -14.13
CA VAL A 220 13.55 10.13 -14.12
C VAL A 220 13.21 11.59 -14.37
N ALA A 221 13.93 12.53 -13.74
CA ALA A 221 13.75 13.96 -13.97
C ALA A 221 14.02 14.34 -15.43
N ALA A 222 15.17 13.94 -15.98
CA ALA A 222 15.52 14.21 -17.38
C ALA A 222 14.48 13.61 -18.34
N TRP A 223 14.00 12.40 -18.07
CA TRP A 223 12.98 11.75 -18.88
C TRP A 223 11.65 12.49 -18.86
N LEU A 224 11.17 12.90 -17.67
CA LEU A 224 9.92 13.66 -17.54
C LEU A 224 10.02 15.04 -18.20
N TRP A 225 11.17 15.70 -18.09
CA TRP A 225 11.43 16.97 -18.76
C TRP A 225 11.39 16.81 -20.29
N LEU A 226 12.07 15.78 -20.83
CA LEU A 226 12.04 15.46 -22.26
C LEU A 226 10.64 15.03 -22.73
N ALA A 227 9.82 14.43 -21.86
CA ALA A 227 8.43 14.10 -22.15
C ALA A 227 7.51 15.34 -22.19
N GLY A 228 8.01 16.53 -21.83
CA GLY A 228 7.26 17.79 -21.89
C GLY A 228 6.79 18.35 -20.54
N LEU A 229 7.24 17.76 -19.42
CA LEU A 229 6.95 18.30 -18.08
C LEU A 229 7.77 19.58 -17.85
N ALA A 230 7.10 20.68 -17.51
CA ALA A 230 7.78 21.94 -17.25
C ALA A 230 8.74 21.81 -16.06
N TRP A 231 9.90 22.46 -16.17
CA TRP A 231 10.99 22.34 -15.19
C TRP A 231 10.61 22.79 -13.77
N TRP A 232 9.66 23.74 -13.65
CA TRP A 232 9.18 24.23 -12.36
C TRP A 232 8.13 23.29 -11.70
N ILE A 233 7.45 22.46 -12.49
CA ILE A 233 6.48 21.44 -12.02
C ILE A 233 7.23 20.20 -11.52
N LEU A 234 8.32 19.86 -12.21
CA LEU A 234 9.14 18.68 -11.97
C LEU A 234 9.54 18.46 -10.49
N PRO A 235 10.12 19.45 -9.76
CA PRO A 235 10.50 19.25 -8.37
C PRO A 235 9.29 19.01 -7.45
N VAL A 236 8.16 19.67 -7.71
CA VAL A 236 6.92 19.49 -6.93
C VAL A 236 6.38 18.08 -7.11
N TYR A 237 6.30 17.63 -8.37
CA TYR A 237 5.84 16.28 -8.70
C TYR A 237 6.72 15.20 -8.09
N LEU A 238 8.05 15.27 -8.30
CA LEU A 238 8.98 14.26 -7.79
C LEU A 238 8.99 14.21 -6.26
N LEU A 239 8.97 15.37 -5.60
CA LEU A 239 8.93 15.44 -4.14
C LEU A 239 7.64 14.80 -3.60
N ALA A 240 6.48 15.17 -4.15
CA ALA A 240 5.21 14.58 -3.74
C ALA A 240 5.21 13.07 -3.94
N MET A 241 5.65 12.60 -5.12
CA MET A 241 5.71 11.19 -5.47
C MET A 241 6.57 10.36 -4.49
N TYR A 242 7.81 10.79 -4.23
CA TYR A 242 8.70 10.04 -3.34
C TYR A 242 8.25 10.09 -1.88
N LEU A 243 7.68 11.22 -1.42
CA LEU A 243 7.11 11.29 -0.08
C LEU A 243 5.90 10.35 0.08
N ILE A 244 5.03 10.27 -0.93
CA ILE A 244 3.91 9.31 -0.96
C ILE A 244 4.44 7.87 -0.91
N PHE A 245 5.45 7.53 -1.72
CA PHE A 245 6.04 6.19 -1.72
C PHE A 245 6.62 5.81 -0.36
N ILE A 246 7.32 6.74 0.31
CA ILE A 246 7.86 6.54 1.65
C ILE A 246 6.72 6.36 2.67
N ALA A 247 5.71 7.23 2.64
CA ALA A 247 4.58 7.19 3.57
C ALA A 247 3.79 5.87 3.45
N ILE A 248 3.44 5.46 2.23
CA ILE A 248 2.72 4.21 1.98
C ILE A 248 3.57 3.01 2.40
N THR A 249 4.86 2.99 2.05
CA THR A 249 5.76 1.90 2.47
C THR A 249 5.78 1.76 3.98
N ARG A 250 5.84 2.88 4.71
CA ARG A 250 5.77 2.88 6.18
C ARG A 250 4.42 2.38 6.68
N VAL A 251 3.31 2.80 6.08
CA VAL A 251 1.95 2.30 6.39
C VAL A 251 1.88 0.77 6.24
N VAL A 252 2.43 0.22 5.17
CA VAL A 252 2.44 -1.24 4.95
C VAL A 252 3.35 -1.94 5.95
N ALA A 253 4.56 -1.43 6.17
CA ALA A 253 5.56 -2.02 7.06
C ALA A 253 5.14 -2.02 8.54
N GLU A 254 4.47 -0.95 9.00
CA GLU A 254 4.10 -0.78 10.41
C GLU A 254 2.63 -1.19 10.67
N GLY A 255 1.74 -0.88 9.73
CA GLY A 255 0.29 -1.10 9.86
C GLY A 255 -0.20 -2.45 9.33
N GLY A 256 0.62 -3.24 8.62
CA GLY A 256 0.22 -4.56 8.13
C GLY A 256 -0.90 -4.55 7.08
N ILE A 257 -1.20 -3.39 6.51
CA ILE A 257 -2.25 -3.21 5.52
C ILE A 257 -1.66 -3.55 4.15
N ALA A 258 -1.89 -4.79 3.68
CA ALA A 258 -1.33 -5.27 2.42
C ALA A 258 -1.83 -4.49 1.18
N ALA A 259 -2.98 -3.82 1.28
CA ALA A 259 -3.64 -3.10 0.19
C ALA A 259 -3.78 -1.59 0.49
N ALA A 260 -2.73 -0.95 0.97
CA ALA A 260 -2.72 0.50 1.19
C ALA A 260 -2.62 1.24 -0.15
N ARG A 261 -3.43 2.30 -0.32
CA ARG A 261 -3.36 3.22 -1.47
C ARG A 261 -3.07 4.64 -1.00
N ALA A 262 -2.57 5.51 -1.88
CA ALA A 262 -2.50 6.93 -1.57
C ALA A 262 -3.93 7.52 -1.50
N PRO A 263 -4.22 8.45 -0.57
CA PRO A 263 -5.45 9.24 -0.62
C PRO A 263 -5.58 10.04 -1.93
N LEU A 264 -4.43 10.47 -2.46
CA LEU A 264 -4.29 11.23 -3.68
C LEU A 264 -2.96 10.87 -4.36
N ILE A 265 -2.94 10.79 -5.68
CA ILE A 265 -1.72 10.51 -6.44
C ILE A 265 -0.90 11.79 -6.66
N ALA A 266 0.40 11.64 -6.93
CA ALA A 266 1.29 12.80 -7.13
C ALA A 266 0.84 13.71 -8.29
N ALA A 267 0.32 13.14 -9.38
CA ALA A 267 -0.18 13.89 -10.53
C ALA A 267 -1.40 14.78 -10.16
N ASP A 268 -2.43 14.20 -9.54
CA ASP A 268 -3.63 14.91 -9.08
C ASP A 268 -3.29 16.00 -8.03
N PHE A 269 -2.34 15.72 -7.13
CA PHE A 269 -1.87 16.74 -6.18
C PHE A 269 -1.16 17.89 -6.89
N THR A 270 -0.27 17.59 -7.83
CA THR A 270 0.51 18.58 -8.55
C THR A 270 -0.40 19.48 -9.39
N THR A 271 -1.37 18.90 -10.11
CA THR A 271 -2.36 19.67 -10.89
C THR A 271 -3.29 20.49 -10.00
N SER A 272 -3.73 19.93 -8.88
CA SER A 272 -4.55 20.67 -7.91
C SER A 272 -3.81 21.83 -7.26
N ALA A 273 -2.55 21.62 -6.89
CA ALA A 273 -1.75 22.57 -6.13
C ALA A 273 -1.33 23.77 -7.01
N LEU A 274 -0.88 23.49 -8.23
CA LEU A 274 -0.33 24.51 -9.14
C LEU A 274 -1.38 25.07 -10.11
N GLY A 275 -2.49 24.34 -10.33
CA GLY A 275 -3.54 24.69 -11.28
C GLY A 275 -3.19 24.26 -12.70
N THR A 276 -4.16 23.71 -13.44
CA THR A 276 -3.95 23.25 -14.82
C THR A 276 -3.96 24.37 -15.84
N ALA A 277 -4.57 25.52 -15.54
CA ALA A 277 -4.54 26.69 -16.42
C ALA A 277 -3.11 27.26 -16.62
N ALA A 278 -2.25 27.13 -15.61
CA ALA A 278 -0.84 27.52 -15.70
C ALA A 278 0.04 26.42 -16.33
N MET A 279 -0.47 25.21 -16.46
CA MET A 279 0.23 24.08 -17.07
C MET A 279 -0.05 24.06 -18.56
N GLY A 280 1.01 24.12 -19.38
CA GLY A 280 0.86 23.91 -20.81
C GLY A 280 0.37 22.48 -21.13
N PRO A 281 -0.28 22.27 -22.30
CA PRO A 281 -0.78 20.95 -22.71
C PRO A 281 0.25 19.82 -22.63
N HIS A 282 1.51 20.11 -22.99
CA HIS A 282 2.61 19.15 -22.92
C HIS A 282 2.85 18.63 -21.49
N SER A 283 2.74 19.49 -20.48
CA SER A 283 2.93 19.09 -19.09
C SER A 283 1.79 18.24 -18.56
N LEU A 284 0.54 18.50 -18.98
CA LEU A 284 -0.61 17.67 -18.62
C LEU A 284 -0.50 16.27 -19.23
N VAL A 285 -0.05 16.17 -20.49
CA VAL A 285 0.22 14.89 -21.15
C VAL A 285 1.32 14.12 -20.42
N ALA A 286 2.44 14.79 -20.11
CA ALA A 286 3.54 14.17 -19.36
C ALA A 286 3.08 13.64 -17.99
N LEU A 287 2.29 14.42 -17.24
CA LEU A 287 1.70 13.99 -15.96
C LEU A 287 0.72 12.82 -16.12
N GLY A 288 -0.12 12.82 -17.16
CA GLY A 288 -1.02 11.70 -17.44
C GLY A 288 -0.27 10.37 -17.61
N PHE A 289 0.85 10.36 -18.33
CA PHE A 289 1.67 9.15 -18.49
C PHE A 289 2.36 8.66 -17.22
N THR A 290 2.41 9.47 -16.15
CA THR A 290 2.94 9.01 -14.85
C THR A 290 2.01 8.05 -14.12
N PHE A 291 0.72 8.03 -14.46
CA PHE A 291 -0.26 7.15 -13.82
C PHE A 291 0.13 5.68 -13.90
N VAL A 292 0.78 5.27 -14.99
CA VAL A 292 1.16 3.87 -15.26
C VAL A 292 2.04 3.28 -14.16
N TRP A 293 2.90 4.09 -13.53
CA TRP A 293 3.88 3.62 -12.55
C TRP A 293 3.83 4.36 -11.21
N ALA A 294 3.01 5.43 -11.11
CA ALA A 294 2.86 6.23 -9.89
C ALA A 294 1.41 6.40 -9.39
N ALA A 295 0.36 5.90 -10.09
CA ALA A 295 -1.02 6.03 -9.61
C ALA A 295 -1.51 4.84 -8.76
N ASP A 296 -1.47 3.61 -9.27
CA ASP A 296 -1.93 2.43 -8.51
C ASP A 296 -0.79 1.80 -7.70
N ILE A 297 -0.59 2.31 -6.48
CA ILE A 297 0.51 1.89 -5.60
C ILE A 297 0.05 0.74 -4.65
N ARG A 298 -1.01 -0.01 -4.99
CA ARG A 298 -1.57 -1.05 -4.10
C ARG A 298 -0.57 -2.17 -3.78
N THR A 299 0.25 -2.56 -4.76
CA THR A 299 1.38 -3.49 -4.60
C THR A 299 2.54 -2.98 -5.44
N PHE A 300 3.57 -2.43 -4.80
CA PHE A 300 4.68 -1.79 -5.51
C PHE A 300 6.04 -2.18 -4.93
N VAL A 301 7.08 -2.00 -5.75
CA VAL A 301 8.43 -2.54 -5.49
C VAL A 301 8.98 -2.10 -4.15
N MET A 302 8.75 -0.86 -3.71
CA MET A 302 9.28 -0.35 -2.44
C MET A 302 8.71 -1.11 -1.22
N ALA A 303 7.39 -1.32 -1.16
CA ALA A 303 6.77 -2.06 -0.06
C ALA A 303 7.18 -3.54 -0.07
N SER A 304 7.24 -4.17 -1.24
CA SER A 304 7.71 -5.55 -1.37
C SER A 304 9.19 -5.68 -0.99
N ALA A 305 10.03 -4.73 -1.38
CA ALA A 305 11.43 -4.66 -1.00
C ALA A 305 11.61 -4.52 0.51
N ALA A 306 10.84 -3.64 1.17
CA ALA A 306 10.92 -3.44 2.61
C ALA A 306 10.57 -4.71 3.39
N ASN A 307 9.49 -5.39 3.03
CA ASN A 307 9.12 -6.67 3.63
C ASN A 307 10.14 -7.77 3.31
N GLY A 308 10.67 -7.82 2.08
CA GLY A 308 11.70 -8.78 1.68
C GLY A 308 13.02 -8.60 2.45
N LEU A 309 13.46 -7.35 2.67
CA LEU A 309 14.64 -7.06 3.48
C LEU A 309 14.44 -7.45 4.95
N LYS A 310 13.23 -7.25 5.49
CA LYS A 310 12.90 -7.69 6.84
C LYS A 310 12.95 -9.21 6.97
N LEU A 311 12.40 -9.94 6.01
CA LEU A 311 12.50 -11.40 5.96
C LEU A 311 13.96 -11.87 5.87
N ALA A 312 14.77 -11.18 5.06
CA ALA A 312 16.18 -11.49 4.88
C ALA A 312 17.04 -11.20 6.11
N GLU A 313 16.66 -10.23 6.94
CA GLU A 313 17.35 -9.94 8.20
C GLU A 313 17.29 -11.11 9.18
N GLU A 314 16.15 -11.79 9.24
CA GLU A 314 15.96 -12.90 10.19
C GLU A 314 16.56 -14.22 9.71
N GLN A 315 16.85 -14.35 8.40
CA GLN A 315 17.20 -15.64 7.78
C GLN A 315 18.55 -15.67 7.05
N LEU A 316 18.92 -14.60 6.32
CA LEU A 316 20.06 -14.63 5.40
C LEU A 316 21.39 -14.11 5.99
N GLY A 317 21.42 -13.68 7.25
CA GLY A 317 22.65 -13.20 7.90
C GLY A 317 23.40 -12.18 7.03
N ARG A 318 24.67 -12.44 6.71
CA ARG A 318 25.52 -11.54 5.88
C ARG A 318 25.38 -11.76 4.36
N GLY A 319 24.62 -12.77 3.91
CA GLY A 319 24.50 -13.18 2.51
C GLY A 319 23.54 -12.35 1.64
N LYS A 320 23.15 -11.15 2.09
CA LYS A 320 21.99 -10.42 1.52
C LYS A 320 22.23 -9.88 0.11
N ARG A 321 23.47 -9.71 -0.37
CA ARG A 321 23.75 -9.15 -1.71
C ARG A 321 23.13 -9.96 -2.87
N GLY A 322 23.00 -11.28 -2.72
CA GLY A 322 22.31 -12.12 -3.71
C GLY A 322 20.83 -11.77 -3.85
N LEU A 323 20.19 -11.27 -2.78
CA LEU A 323 18.79 -10.87 -2.79
C LEU A 323 18.53 -9.70 -3.75
N PHE A 324 19.48 -8.77 -3.89
CA PHE A 324 19.33 -7.68 -4.86
C PHE A 324 19.18 -8.23 -6.29
N TRP A 325 20.03 -9.17 -6.69
CA TRP A 325 19.96 -9.77 -8.01
C TRP A 325 18.70 -10.63 -8.20
N ALA A 326 18.26 -11.33 -7.15
CA ALA A 326 16.99 -12.05 -7.17
C ALA A 326 15.80 -11.10 -7.36
N MET A 327 15.78 -9.95 -6.66
CA MET A 327 14.76 -8.92 -6.83
C MET A 327 14.81 -8.29 -8.23
N ALA A 328 15.99 -7.99 -8.75
CA ALA A 328 16.17 -7.45 -10.10
C ALA A 328 15.67 -8.43 -11.19
N LEU A 329 15.99 -9.72 -11.03
CA LEU A 329 15.50 -10.78 -11.91
C LEU A 329 13.97 -10.89 -11.83
N ALA A 330 13.42 -10.93 -10.61
CA ALA A 330 11.97 -11.01 -10.40
C ALA A 330 11.23 -9.82 -11.04
N ILE A 331 11.74 -8.60 -10.90
CA ILE A 331 11.18 -7.40 -11.55
C ILE A 331 11.21 -7.55 -13.07
N THR A 332 12.35 -7.98 -13.62
CA THR A 332 12.54 -8.09 -15.08
C THR A 332 11.62 -9.15 -15.69
N VAL A 333 11.59 -10.35 -15.08
CA VAL A 333 10.71 -11.45 -15.50
C VAL A 333 9.25 -11.05 -15.37
N SER A 334 8.85 -10.43 -14.26
CA SER A 334 7.47 -9.97 -14.05
C SER A 334 7.05 -8.93 -15.08
N LEU A 335 7.95 -7.99 -15.42
CA LEU A 335 7.68 -6.96 -16.43
C LEU A 335 7.50 -7.57 -17.82
N ILE A 336 8.40 -8.47 -18.23
CA ILE A 336 8.32 -9.15 -19.54
C ILE A 336 7.06 -10.02 -19.62
N ALA A 337 6.81 -10.84 -18.59
CA ALA A 337 5.65 -11.72 -18.54
C ALA A 337 4.34 -10.92 -18.54
N SER A 338 4.26 -9.82 -17.78
CA SER A 338 3.09 -8.95 -17.76
C SER A 338 2.83 -8.33 -19.13
N ILE A 339 3.84 -7.72 -19.78
CA ILE A 339 3.69 -7.13 -21.11
C ILE A 339 3.27 -8.18 -22.14
N ALA A 340 3.93 -9.34 -22.15
CA ALA A 340 3.61 -10.42 -23.09
C ALA A 340 2.19 -10.95 -22.89
N THR A 341 1.77 -11.18 -21.64
CA THR A 341 0.44 -11.68 -21.31
C THR A 341 -0.65 -10.68 -21.65
N VAL A 342 -0.48 -9.41 -21.27
CA VAL A 342 -1.44 -8.33 -21.58
C VAL A 342 -1.62 -8.17 -23.09
N LEU A 343 -0.52 -8.16 -23.85
CA LEU A 343 -0.60 -8.09 -25.31
C LEU A 343 -1.27 -9.34 -25.90
N HIS A 344 -0.84 -10.54 -25.51
CA HIS A 344 -1.41 -11.79 -26.00
C HIS A 344 -2.92 -11.87 -25.76
N LEU A 345 -3.37 -11.61 -24.52
CA LEU A 345 -4.78 -11.61 -24.17
C LEU A 345 -5.56 -10.55 -24.97
N SER A 346 -5.01 -9.34 -25.11
CA SER A 346 -5.66 -8.26 -25.84
C SER A 346 -5.86 -8.58 -27.33
N TYR A 347 -4.87 -9.22 -27.96
CA TYR A 347 -4.94 -9.61 -29.37
C TYR A 347 -5.79 -10.86 -29.60
N ALA A 348 -5.76 -11.83 -28.69
CA ALA A 348 -6.47 -13.10 -28.84
C ALA A 348 -7.98 -12.97 -28.59
N TYR A 349 -8.37 -12.25 -27.53
CA TYR A 349 -9.77 -12.18 -27.07
C TYR A 349 -10.43 -10.82 -27.32
N GLY A 350 -9.64 -9.84 -27.77
CA GLY A 350 -10.07 -8.44 -27.83
C GLY A 350 -10.12 -7.83 -26.44
N GLY A 351 -9.26 -6.84 -26.17
CA GLY A 351 -9.12 -6.24 -24.83
C GLY A 351 -10.46 -5.81 -24.20
N ILE A 352 -11.41 -5.32 -25.00
CA ILE A 352 -12.72 -4.88 -24.50
C ILE A 352 -13.57 -6.00 -23.87
N ASN A 353 -13.32 -7.27 -24.25
CA ASN A 353 -14.03 -8.44 -23.73
C ASN A 353 -13.38 -9.01 -22.46
N LEU A 354 -12.21 -8.50 -22.08
CA LEU A 354 -11.51 -8.93 -20.86
C LEU A 354 -12.00 -8.13 -19.65
N ASN A 355 -11.36 -8.36 -18.51
CA ASN A 355 -11.70 -7.68 -17.26
C ASN A 355 -11.79 -6.16 -17.43
N GLY A 356 -12.96 -5.60 -17.05
CA GLY A 356 -13.27 -4.19 -17.25
C GLY A 356 -12.33 -3.20 -16.55
N TRP A 357 -11.68 -3.60 -15.45
CA TRP A 357 -10.69 -2.74 -14.78
C TRP A 357 -9.36 -2.73 -15.52
N PHE A 358 -8.89 -3.90 -16.00
CA PHE A 358 -7.58 -4.01 -16.64
C PHE A 358 -7.58 -3.63 -18.13
N PHE A 359 -8.72 -3.78 -18.81
CA PHE A 359 -8.82 -3.57 -20.26
C PHE A 359 -10.05 -2.78 -20.71
N GLY A 360 -11.02 -2.56 -19.83
CA GLY A 360 -12.29 -1.94 -20.18
C GLY A 360 -12.22 -0.41 -20.38
N PRO A 361 -13.26 0.17 -21.01
CA PRO A 361 -13.34 1.60 -21.32
C PRO A 361 -13.44 2.51 -20.08
N THR A 362 -13.81 1.93 -18.93
CA THR A 362 -13.86 2.59 -17.61
C THR A 362 -12.73 2.12 -16.69
N GLY A 363 -11.79 1.33 -17.21
CA GLY A 363 -10.70 0.72 -16.47
C GLY A 363 -9.46 1.60 -16.37
N GLY A 364 -8.46 1.09 -15.63
CA GLY A 364 -7.15 1.70 -15.40
C GLY A 364 -6.46 2.30 -16.64
N PRO A 365 -6.47 1.65 -17.82
CA PRO A 365 -5.80 2.18 -19.01
C PRO A 365 -6.36 3.50 -19.54
N VAL A 366 -7.62 3.82 -19.26
CA VAL A 366 -8.30 5.02 -19.81
C VAL A 366 -8.17 6.22 -18.87
N TYR A 367 -7.92 6.01 -17.57
CA TYR A 367 -7.74 7.08 -16.57
C TYR A 367 -6.71 8.15 -16.99
N PRO A 368 -5.50 7.80 -17.48
CA PRO A 368 -4.53 8.78 -17.96
C PRO A 368 -5.11 9.71 -19.04
N PHE A 369 -5.84 9.14 -20.00
CA PHE A 369 -6.40 9.88 -21.12
C PHE A 369 -7.61 10.72 -20.72
N ASN A 370 -8.44 10.23 -19.80
CA ASN A 370 -9.55 10.99 -19.21
C ASN A 370 -9.06 12.15 -18.35
N PHE A 371 -7.94 11.97 -17.65
CA PHE A 371 -7.25 13.03 -16.92
C PHE A 371 -6.72 14.10 -17.87
N ILE A 372 -6.03 13.70 -18.94
CA ILE A 372 -5.49 14.63 -19.93
C ILE A 372 -6.62 15.40 -20.61
N SER A 373 -7.60 14.70 -21.20
CA SER A 373 -8.69 15.33 -21.96
C SER A 373 -9.55 16.23 -21.07
N GLY A 374 -9.83 15.81 -19.84
CA GLY A 374 -10.63 16.60 -18.91
C GLY A 374 -9.98 17.92 -18.52
N HIS A 375 -8.68 17.91 -18.21
CA HIS A 375 -7.95 19.13 -17.84
C HIS A 375 -7.61 20.03 -19.03
N LEU A 376 -7.45 19.47 -20.23
CA LEU A 376 -7.30 20.26 -21.46
C LEU A 376 -8.59 20.99 -21.83
N ASN A 377 -9.73 20.31 -21.71
CA ASN A 377 -11.03 20.89 -22.04
C ASN A 377 -11.56 21.83 -20.95
N ASN A 378 -11.14 21.62 -19.69
CA ASN A 378 -11.55 22.45 -18.55
C ASN A 378 -10.31 22.87 -17.73
N PRO A 379 -9.52 23.84 -18.22
CA PRO A 379 -8.41 24.36 -17.46
C PRO A 379 -8.92 25.06 -16.19
N VAL A 380 -8.36 24.70 -15.04
CA VAL A 380 -8.75 25.27 -13.74
C VAL A 380 -7.53 25.88 -13.05
N GLY A 381 -7.75 26.94 -12.26
CA GLY A 381 -6.73 27.53 -11.42
C GLY A 381 -6.31 26.61 -10.26
N SER A 382 -5.34 27.06 -9.47
CA SER A 382 -4.97 26.40 -8.21
C SER A 382 -6.18 26.31 -7.29
N ASN A 383 -6.37 25.19 -6.60
CA ASN A 383 -7.49 25.01 -5.68
C ASN A 383 -7.12 25.45 -4.25
N PRO A 384 -7.57 26.63 -3.76
CA PRO A 384 -7.26 27.09 -2.41
C PRO A 384 -7.90 26.19 -1.33
N VAL A 385 -9.09 25.63 -1.59
CA VAL A 385 -9.72 24.68 -0.66
C VAL A 385 -8.88 23.42 -0.52
N GLY A 386 -8.29 22.95 -1.62
CA GLY A 386 -7.33 21.84 -1.62
C GLY A 386 -6.12 22.15 -0.73
N TRP A 387 -5.49 23.31 -0.92
CA TRP A 387 -4.35 23.75 -0.10
C TRP A 387 -4.68 23.84 1.39
N VAL A 388 -5.80 24.48 1.74
CA VAL A 388 -6.24 24.60 3.15
C VAL A 388 -6.49 23.22 3.74
N SER A 389 -7.12 22.32 2.99
CA SER A 389 -7.39 20.94 3.44
C SER A 389 -6.09 20.15 3.63
N THR A 390 -5.13 20.26 2.70
CA THR A 390 -3.81 19.66 2.82
C THR A 390 -3.03 20.21 4.01
N LEU A 391 -3.03 21.52 4.23
CA LEU A 391 -2.37 22.12 5.39
C LEU A 391 -3.04 21.71 6.70
N ALA A 392 -4.36 21.62 6.73
CA ALA A 392 -5.10 21.14 7.90
C ALA A 392 -4.77 19.67 8.22
N GLY A 393 -4.80 18.79 7.21
CA GLY A 393 -4.40 17.39 7.38
C GLY A 393 -2.94 17.22 7.80
N GLY A 394 -2.04 18.01 7.21
CA GLY A 394 -0.63 18.05 7.61
C GLY A 394 -0.43 18.55 9.05
N GLY A 395 -1.17 19.59 9.44
CA GLY A 395 -1.14 20.13 10.80
C GLY A 395 -1.63 19.11 11.84
N ILE A 396 -2.76 18.43 11.57
CA ILE A 396 -3.28 17.36 12.44
C ILE A 396 -2.24 16.23 12.55
N MET A 397 -1.64 15.82 11.43
CA MET A 397 -0.58 14.80 11.45
C MET A 397 0.62 15.22 12.29
N ALA A 398 1.12 16.45 12.12
CA ALA A 398 2.24 16.97 12.88
C ALA A 398 1.91 16.99 14.39
N LEU A 399 0.71 17.45 14.76
CA LEU A 399 0.24 17.45 16.14
C LEU A 399 0.15 16.03 16.71
N LEU A 400 -0.38 15.06 15.97
CA LEU A 400 -0.43 13.66 16.40
C LEU A 400 0.97 13.07 16.59
N MET A 401 1.90 13.35 15.69
CA MET A 401 3.28 12.87 15.80
C MET A 401 4.01 13.51 17.00
N LEU A 402 3.85 14.82 17.21
CA LEU A 402 4.42 15.52 18.35
C LEU A 402 3.79 15.07 19.67
N ALA A 403 2.47 14.90 19.72
CA ALA A 403 1.76 14.40 20.89
C ALA A 403 2.29 13.02 21.28
N ARG A 404 2.49 12.12 20.32
CA ARG A 404 3.05 10.79 20.58
C ARG A 404 4.50 10.82 21.08
N GLN A 405 5.28 11.81 20.68
CA GLN A 405 6.67 11.96 21.17
C GLN A 405 6.73 12.51 22.60
N HIS A 406 5.77 13.35 23.01
CA HIS A 406 5.80 14.02 24.31
C HIS A 406 4.90 13.34 25.37
N PHE A 407 3.81 12.69 24.96
CA PHE A 407 2.85 12.05 25.84
C PHE A 407 2.92 10.52 25.69
N LEU A 408 3.47 9.86 26.72
CA LEU A 408 3.59 8.40 26.77
C LEU A 408 2.24 7.67 26.80
N TRP A 409 1.18 8.33 27.25
CA TRP A 409 -0.17 7.76 27.39
C TRP A 409 -1.07 7.99 26.17
N TRP A 410 -0.58 8.66 25.12
CA TRP A 410 -1.41 9.05 23.99
C TRP A 410 -1.82 7.83 23.13
N PRO A 411 -3.13 7.49 23.05
CA PRO A 411 -3.58 6.24 22.44
C PRO A 411 -3.76 6.33 20.91
N LEU A 412 -3.79 7.54 20.35
CA LEU A 412 -4.09 7.75 18.93
C LEU A 412 -2.82 7.75 18.09
N HIS A 413 -2.61 6.64 17.39
CA HIS A 413 -1.46 6.48 16.51
C HIS A 413 -1.59 7.32 15.22
N PRO A 414 -0.56 8.13 14.84
CA PRO A 414 -0.61 8.98 13.63
C PRO A 414 -0.89 8.20 12.34
N LEU A 415 -0.38 6.97 12.25
CA LEU A 415 -0.60 6.08 11.10
C LEU A 415 -2.08 5.81 10.82
N GLY A 416 -2.93 5.72 11.86
CA GLY A 416 -4.37 5.54 11.67
C GLY A 416 -5.01 6.72 10.93
N PHE A 417 -4.58 7.94 11.24
CA PHE A 417 -5.06 9.15 10.57
C PHE A 417 -4.61 9.20 9.10
N ALA A 418 -3.34 8.88 8.82
CA ALA A 418 -2.81 8.85 7.45
C ALA A 418 -3.63 7.94 6.52
N VAL A 419 -4.08 6.81 7.05
CA VAL A 419 -4.78 5.77 6.30
C VAL A 419 -6.29 6.02 6.23
N SER A 420 -6.86 6.75 7.19
CA SER A 420 -8.30 6.91 7.37
C SER A 420 -9.07 7.47 6.15
N THR A 421 -8.42 8.35 5.39
CA THR A 421 -9.01 9.06 4.23
C THR A 421 -8.95 8.25 2.94
N ILE A 422 -8.20 7.14 2.92
CA ILE A 422 -8.15 6.22 1.78
C ILE A 422 -9.49 5.49 1.67
N SER A 423 -10.07 5.45 0.47
CA SER A 423 -11.36 4.77 0.22
C SER A 423 -11.35 3.30 0.66
N MET A 424 -10.24 2.59 0.46
CA MET A 424 -10.08 1.18 0.84
C MET A 424 -10.16 0.97 2.36
N THR A 425 -9.81 1.98 3.15
CA THR A 425 -9.84 1.89 4.62
C THR A 425 -11.25 1.63 5.14
N ASN A 426 -12.28 2.17 4.47
CA ASN A 426 -13.68 1.90 4.83
C ASN A 426 -14.01 0.40 4.74
N TYR A 427 -13.45 -0.30 3.77
CA TYR A 427 -13.68 -1.73 3.58
C TYR A 427 -12.92 -2.60 4.60
N ILE A 428 -11.71 -2.21 4.98
CA ILE A 428 -10.88 -3.01 5.90
C ILE A 428 -11.11 -2.65 7.39
N SER A 429 -11.65 -1.46 7.68
CA SER A 429 -11.83 -0.90 9.02
C SER A 429 -12.54 -1.86 9.97
N PHE A 430 -13.61 -2.51 9.53
CA PHE A 430 -14.36 -3.47 10.35
C PHE A 430 -13.52 -4.71 10.72
N SER A 431 -12.73 -5.23 9.77
CA SER A 431 -11.83 -6.37 10.02
C SER A 431 -10.70 -5.99 10.97
N VAL A 432 -10.16 -4.78 10.86
CA VAL A 432 -9.16 -4.23 11.78
C VAL A 432 -9.74 -4.05 13.19
N PHE A 433 -10.97 -3.53 13.30
CA PHE A 433 -11.69 -3.41 14.57
C PHE A 433 -11.91 -4.76 15.23
N LEU A 434 -12.34 -5.77 14.47
CA LEU A 434 -12.55 -7.11 15.00
C LEU A 434 -11.23 -7.73 15.48
N ALA A 435 -10.13 -7.54 14.73
CA ALA A 435 -8.80 -7.96 15.18
C ALA A 435 -8.37 -7.26 16.47
N TRP A 436 -8.58 -5.94 16.57
CA TRP A 436 -8.30 -5.17 17.78
C TRP A 436 -9.12 -5.68 18.97
N LEU A 437 -10.42 -5.92 18.78
CA LEU A 437 -11.32 -6.40 19.82
C LEU A 437 -10.88 -7.78 20.32
N ILE A 438 -10.68 -8.74 19.40
CA ILE A 438 -10.26 -10.10 19.73
C ILE A 438 -8.89 -10.08 20.44
N LYS A 439 -7.93 -9.31 19.91
CA LYS A 439 -6.59 -9.19 20.50
C LYS A 439 -6.63 -8.56 21.88
N THR A 440 -7.45 -7.52 22.08
CA THR A 440 -7.64 -6.87 23.39
C THR A 440 -8.19 -7.86 24.41
N VAL A 441 -9.21 -8.64 24.04
CA VAL A 441 -9.78 -9.70 24.90
C VAL A 441 -8.74 -10.77 25.22
N ILE A 442 -8.02 -11.27 24.21
CA ILE A 442 -6.98 -12.30 24.39
C ILE A 442 -5.88 -11.80 25.33
N LEU A 443 -5.39 -10.57 25.15
CA LEU A 443 -4.33 -10.02 25.98
C LEU A 443 -4.82 -9.71 27.41
N LYS A 444 -6.06 -9.23 27.56
CA LYS A 444 -6.62 -8.90 28.88
C LYS A 444 -6.90 -10.14 29.74
N TYR A 445 -7.42 -11.21 29.15
CA TYR A 445 -7.83 -12.41 29.91
C TYR A 445 -6.84 -13.58 29.83
N GLY A 446 -6.11 -13.73 28.72
CA GLY A 446 -5.17 -14.85 28.51
C GLY A 446 -3.70 -14.45 28.48
N GLY A 447 -3.40 -13.16 28.50
CA GLY A 447 -2.04 -12.64 28.49
C GLY A 447 -1.21 -13.00 27.24
N PRO A 448 0.12 -12.82 27.30
CA PRO A 448 1.02 -13.09 26.17
C PRO A 448 1.07 -14.55 25.73
N VAL A 449 0.76 -15.49 26.64
CA VAL A 449 0.77 -16.93 26.35
C VAL A 449 -0.38 -17.29 25.39
N LEU A 450 -1.60 -16.84 25.69
CA LEU A 450 -2.74 -17.08 24.81
C LEU A 450 -2.55 -16.36 23.47
N PHE A 451 -1.98 -15.15 23.47
CA PHE A 451 -1.64 -14.44 22.24
C PHE A 451 -0.76 -15.27 21.30
N ARG A 452 0.31 -15.89 21.84
CA ARG A 452 1.20 -16.78 21.08
C ARG A 452 0.50 -18.04 20.59
N ARG A 453 -0.31 -18.68 21.44
CA ARG A 453 -1.07 -19.90 21.08
C ARG A 453 -2.13 -19.66 20.02
N ALA A 454 -2.70 -18.46 19.94
CA ALA A 454 -3.72 -18.11 18.94
C ALA A 454 -3.14 -17.68 17.58
N LYS A 455 -1.84 -17.31 17.48
CA LYS A 455 -1.21 -16.91 16.21
C LYS A 455 -1.48 -17.88 15.04
N PRO A 456 -1.37 -19.22 15.21
CA PRO A 456 -1.56 -20.17 14.11
C PRO A 456 -2.94 -20.07 13.47
N PHE A 457 -3.99 -19.79 14.26
CA PHE A 457 -5.35 -19.60 13.74
C PHE A 457 -5.42 -18.42 12.77
N PHE A 458 -4.83 -17.27 13.13
CA PHE A 458 -4.81 -16.09 12.26
C PHE A 458 -3.93 -16.27 11.01
N PHE A 459 -2.86 -17.08 11.10
CA PHE A 459 -2.11 -17.50 9.91
C PHE A 459 -2.97 -18.38 9.00
N GLY A 460 -3.75 -19.29 9.57
CA GLY A 460 -4.73 -20.10 8.85
C GLY A 460 -5.74 -19.24 8.07
N LEU A 461 -6.31 -18.21 8.69
CA LEU A 461 -7.25 -17.29 8.04
C LEU A 461 -6.68 -16.62 6.78
N ILE A 462 -5.40 -16.23 6.85
CA ILE A 462 -4.69 -15.61 5.71
C ILE A 462 -4.50 -16.65 4.61
N LEU A 463 -3.92 -17.81 4.95
CA LEU A 463 -3.61 -18.85 3.98
C LEU A 463 -4.86 -19.41 3.30
N GLY A 464 -5.93 -19.69 4.05
CA GLY A 464 -7.12 -20.31 3.49
C GLY A 464 -7.80 -19.46 2.43
N GLN A 465 -7.88 -18.13 2.61
CA GLN A 465 -8.44 -17.26 1.58
C GLN A 465 -7.55 -17.22 0.32
N PHE A 466 -6.23 -17.09 0.46
CA PHE A 466 -5.32 -17.09 -0.69
C PHE A 466 -5.27 -18.45 -1.41
N THR A 467 -5.31 -19.55 -0.68
CA THR A 467 -5.29 -20.91 -1.25
C THR A 467 -6.56 -21.20 -2.03
N VAL A 468 -7.75 -20.82 -1.54
CA VAL A 468 -8.98 -20.98 -2.33
C VAL A 468 -8.94 -20.18 -3.61
N ALA A 469 -8.53 -18.92 -3.54
CA ALA A 469 -8.44 -18.07 -4.74
C ALA A 469 -7.51 -18.69 -5.80
N GLY A 470 -6.36 -19.23 -5.38
CA GLY A 470 -5.43 -19.92 -6.28
C GLY A 470 -5.95 -21.27 -6.79
N LEU A 471 -6.59 -22.06 -5.93
CA LEU A 471 -7.14 -23.38 -6.29
C LEU A 471 -8.23 -23.22 -7.35
N TRP A 472 -9.18 -22.31 -7.14
CA TRP A 472 -10.27 -22.09 -8.08
C TRP A 472 -9.80 -21.48 -9.39
N LEU A 473 -8.78 -20.61 -9.40
CA LEU A 473 -8.19 -20.14 -10.65
C LEU A 473 -7.72 -21.31 -11.54
N ILE A 474 -7.17 -22.37 -10.93
CA ILE A 474 -6.78 -23.60 -11.66
C ILE A 474 -8.01 -24.39 -12.11
N ILE A 475 -9.01 -24.54 -11.26
CA ILE A 475 -10.26 -25.26 -11.60
C ILE A 475 -11.01 -24.54 -12.72
N ASP A 476 -11.15 -23.23 -12.63
CA ASP A 476 -11.80 -22.36 -13.61
C ASP A 476 -11.11 -22.49 -14.98
N TYR A 477 -9.77 -22.53 -14.99
CA TYR A 477 -8.99 -22.76 -16.21
C TYR A 477 -9.33 -24.11 -16.88
N PHE A 478 -9.46 -25.19 -16.11
CA PHE A 478 -9.79 -26.51 -16.67
C PHE A 478 -11.28 -26.68 -17.02
N THR A 479 -12.17 -25.97 -16.33
CA THR A 479 -13.62 -26.06 -16.55
C THR A 479 -14.13 -25.05 -17.58
N GLY A 480 -13.31 -24.05 -17.94
CA GLY A 480 -13.69 -22.97 -18.85
C GLY A 480 -14.60 -21.93 -18.20
N MET A 481 -14.74 -21.93 -16.87
CA MET A 481 -15.54 -20.94 -16.15
C MET A 481 -14.87 -19.57 -16.18
N THR A 482 -15.65 -18.53 -16.46
CA THR A 482 -15.18 -17.13 -16.46
C THR A 482 -15.91 -16.34 -15.39
N ASP A 483 -15.29 -15.26 -14.91
CA ASP A 483 -15.86 -14.34 -13.93
C ASP A 483 -16.28 -14.97 -12.59
N ASN A 484 -15.63 -16.08 -12.21
CA ASN A 484 -15.82 -16.72 -10.90
C ASN A 484 -15.18 -15.90 -9.78
N ASN A 485 -15.84 -14.80 -9.39
CA ASN A 485 -15.38 -13.95 -8.32
C ASN A 485 -15.78 -14.52 -6.95
N ILE A 486 -14.78 -14.91 -6.17
CA ILE A 486 -14.96 -15.65 -4.91
C ILE A 486 -15.05 -14.71 -3.70
N TYR A 487 -14.29 -13.61 -3.76
CA TYR A 487 -14.12 -12.67 -2.66
C TYR A 487 -14.19 -11.24 -3.18
N TRP A 488 -14.78 -10.35 -2.39
CA TRP A 488 -14.98 -8.94 -2.75
C TRP A 488 -13.69 -8.08 -2.70
N VAL A 489 -12.55 -8.62 -2.20
CA VAL A 489 -11.33 -7.88 -1.83
C VAL A 489 -10.34 -7.73 -2.98
#